data_AF-A0A2L0GJD9-F1
#
_entry.id   AF-A0A2L0GJD9-F1
#
_cell.length_a   1.000
_cell.length_b   1.000
_cell.length_c   1.000
_cell.angle_alpha   90.00
_cell.angle_beta   90.00
_cell.angle_gamma   90.00
#
_symmetry.space_group_name_H-M   'P 1'
#
loop_
_entity.id
_entity.type
_entity.pdbx_description
1 polymer ?
#
loop_
_entity_poly.entity_id
_entity_poly.type
_entity_poly.pdbx_seq_one_letter_code
_entity_poly.pdbx_strand_id
1 'polypeptide(L)'
;MAEPDLPPLTPEQKRWAFAAAGLFLLAVGFLGFALNTGVMQVFAVGWVALMIVGFVGASRVAKGDFAHPLFKAQVMLHVVAIGLLVAVMIRAFS
;
A
#
# COMPACT_ATOMS: atom_id res chain seq x y z
N MET A 1 10.18 -32.63 -6.65
CA MET A 1 11.20 -31.79 -7.32
C MET A 1 11.43 -30.61 -6.40
N ALA A 2 12.67 -30.39 -5.93
CA ALA A 2 12.97 -29.17 -5.18
C ALA A 2 12.78 -27.99 -6.13
N GLU A 3 11.95 -27.01 -5.77
CA GLU A 3 11.90 -25.75 -6.51
C GLU A 3 13.33 -25.17 -6.52
N PRO A 4 13.86 -24.75 -7.68
CA PRO A 4 15.16 -24.10 -7.72
C PRO A 4 15.10 -22.87 -6.82
N ASP A 5 16.06 -22.77 -5.90
CA ASP A 5 16.17 -21.66 -4.95
C ASP A 5 16.12 -20.34 -5.73
N LEU A 6 15.03 -19.58 -5.55
CA LEU A 6 14.89 -18.29 -6.19
C LEU A 6 15.95 -17.35 -5.61
N PRO A 7 16.61 -16.54 -6.45
CA PRO A 7 17.61 -15.60 -5.96
C PRO A 7 16.96 -14.66 -4.92
N PRO A 8 17.66 -14.38 -3.80
CA PRO A 8 17.11 -13.55 -2.74
C PRO A 8 16.83 -12.13 -3.26
N LEU A 9 15.78 -11.51 -2.71
CA LEU A 9 15.42 -10.13 -3.06
C LEU A 9 16.60 -9.18 -2.86
N THR A 10 16.79 -8.31 -3.85
CA THR A 10 17.78 -7.24 -3.77
C THR A 10 17.45 -6.26 -2.63
N PRO A 11 18.44 -5.53 -2.07
CA PRO A 11 18.17 -4.52 -1.05
C PRO A 11 17.16 -3.46 -1.48
N GLU A 12 17.10 -3.13 -2.77
CA GLU A 12 16.10 -2.22 -3.30
C GLU A 12 14.69 -2.81 -3.26
N GLN A 13 14.50 -4.04 -3.75
CA GLN A 13 13.21 -4.74 -3.69
C GLN A 13 12.71 -4.86 -2.25
N LYS A 14 13.60 -5.16 -1.29
CA LYS A 14 13.25 -5.21 0.14
C LYS A 14 12.71 -3.87 0.66
N ARG A 15 13.34 -2.74 0.30
CA ARG A 15 12.89 -1.41 0.71
C ARG A 15 11.50 -1.09 0.16
N TRP A 16 11.24 -1.38 -1.11
CA TRP A 16 9.94 -1.11 -1.73
C TRP A 16 8.84 -2.05 -1.22
N ALA A 17 9.15 -3.32 -1.00
CA ALA A 17 8.24 -4.26 -0.36
C ALA A 17 7.89 -3.81 1.07
N PHE A 18 8.89 -3.36 1.83
CA PHE A 18 8.67 -2.83 3.18
C PHE A 18 7.80 -1.56 3.16
N ALA A 19 8.05 -0.64 2.23
CA ALA A 19 7.21 0.56 2.08
C ALA A 19 5.75 0.19 1.74
N ALA A 20 5.53 -0.73 0.80
CA ALA A 20 4.19 -1.21 0.46
C ALA A 20 3.49 -1.87 1.67
N ALA A 21 4.20 -2.72 2.41
CA ALA A 21 3.68 -3.35 3.61
C ALA A 21 3.34 -2.33 4.71
N GLY A 22 4.20 -1.34 4.92
CA GLY A 22 3.95 -0.26 5.89
C GLY A 22 2.71 0.56 5.54
N LEU A 23 2.53 0.93 4.27
CA LEU A 23 1.33 1.60 3.80
C LEU A 23 0.08 0.74 3.99
N PHE A 24 0.17 -0.56 3.70
CA PHE A 24 -0.96 -1.46 3.86
C PHE A 24 -1.37 -1.62 5.33
N LEU A 25 -0.40 -1.79 6.23
CA LEU A 25 -0.66 -1.85 7.67
C LEU A 25 -1.25 -0.54 8.20
N LEU A 26 -0.79 0.61 7.68
CA LEU A 26 -1.40 1.90 8.00
C LEU A 26 -2.87 1.95 7.59
N ALA A 27 -3.20 1.50 6.38
CA ALA A 27 -4.59 1.45 5.91
C ALA A 27 -5.46 0.50 6.74
N VAL A 28 -4.92 -0.66 7.16
CA VAL A 28 -5.61 -1.58 8.06
C VAL A 28 -5.82 -0.96 9.44
N GLY A 29 -4.81 -0.29 10.00
CA GLY A 29 -4.95 0.44 11.27
C GLY A 29 -6.00 1.54 11.19
N PHE A 30 -6.02 2.29 10.09
CA PHE A 30 -7.03 3.31 9.82
C PHE A 30 -8.43 2.70 9.65
N LEU A 31 -8.56 1.52 9.03
CA LEU A 31 -9.82 0.79 8.95
C LEU A 31 -10.32 0.41 10.35
N GLY A 32 -9.46 -0.10 11.23
CA GLY A 32 -9.82 -0.36 12.62
C GLY A 32 -10.35 0.88 13.34
N PHE A 33 -9.68 2.02 13.18
CA PHE A 33 -10.14 3.31 13.69
C PHE A 33 -11.50 3.74 13.13
N ALA A 34 -11.69 3.63 11.81
CA ALA A 34 -12.93 4.01 11.12
C ALA A 34 -14.13 3.14 11.56
N LEU A 35 -13.91 1.83 11.71
CA LEU A 35 -14.92 0.91 12.21
C LEU A 35 -15.31 1.23 13.66
N ASN A 36 -14.34 1.54 14.51
CA ASN A 36 -14.58 1.88 15.91
C ASN A 36 -15.32 3.21 16.10
N THR A 37 -15.02 4.22 15.28
CA THR A 37 -15.57 5.58 15.44
C THR A 37 -16.82 5.85 14.60
N GLY A 38 -17.11 5.02 13.60
CA GLY A 38 -18.18 5.30 12.63
C GLY A 38 -17.78 6.29 11.53
N VAL A 39 -16.57 6.85 11.57
CA VAL A 39 -16.12 7.92 10.69
C VAL A 39 -15.40 7.36 9.47
N MET A 40 -15.71 7.87 8.27
CA MET A 40 -15.01 7.55 7.02
C MET A 40 -14.95 6.04 6.67
N GLN A 41 -15.88 5.23 7.17
CA GLN A 41 -15.90 3.77 7.00
C GLN A 41 -15.84 3.34 5.53
N VAL A 42 -16.67 3.94 4.67
CA VAL A 42 -16.72 3.62 3.24
C VAL A 42 -15.36 3.88 2.57
N PHE A 43 -14.74 5.01 2.92
CA PHE A 43 -13.41 5.34 2.40
C PHE A 43 -12.35 4.34 2.90
N ALA A 44 -12.35 4.01 4.20
CA ALA A 44 -11.36 3.09 4.76
C ALA A 44 -11.45 1.68 4.13
N VAL A 45 -12.67 1.15 4.00
CA VAL A 45 -12.91 -0.16 3.36
C VAL A 45 -12.48 -0.12 1.89
N GLY A 46 -12.91 0.90 1.14
CA GLY A 46 -12.57 1.06 -0.26
C GLY A 46 -11.07 1.23 -0.48
N TRP A 47 -10.38 1.95 0.41
CA TRP A 47 -8.95 2.18 0.32
C TRP A 47 -8.14 0.89 0.54
N VAL A 48 -8.49 0.09 1.56
CA VAL A 48 -7.87 -1.22 1.78
C VAL A 48 -8.10 -2.15 0.57
N ALA A 49 -9.33 -2.20 0.04
CA ALA A 49 -9.64 -3.00 -1.14
C ALA A 49 -8.82 -2.56 -2.37
N LEU A 50 -8.71 -1.25 -2.60
CA LEU A 50 -7.90 -0.67 -3.67
C LEU A 50 -6.42 -1.04 -3.52
N MET A 51 -5.88 -1.02 -2.30
CA MET A 51 -4.49 -1.40 -2.03
C MET A 51 -4.22 -2.87 -2.34
N ILE A 52 -5.14 -3.76 -1.96
CA ILE A 52 -5.02 -5.20 -2.25
C ILE A 52 -4.99 -5.42 -3.76
N VAL A 53 -6.01 -4.94 -4.48
CA VAL A 53 -6.12 -5.12 -5.93
C VAL A 53 -4.93 -4.47 -6.65
N GLY A 54 -4.54 -3.28 -6.22
CA GLY A 54 -3.46 -2.52 -6.80
C GLY A 54 -2.09 -3.16 -6.62
N PHE A 55 -1.70 -3.53 -5.40
CA PHE A 55 -0.40 -4.16 -5.15
C PHE A 55 -0.34 -5.58 -5.70
N VAL A 56 -1.42 -6.37 -5.60
CA VAL A 56 -1.46 -7.71 -6.21
C VAL A 56 -1.37 -7.59 -7.73
N GLY A 57 -2.13 -6.69 -8.34
CA GLY A 57 -2.08 -6.43 -9.77
C GLY A 57 -0.69 -5.99 -10.24
N ALA A 58 -0.11 -4.99 -9.57
CA ALA A 58 1.23 -4.51 -9.88
C ALA A 58 2.30 -5.60 -9.71
N SER A 59 2.22 -6.41 -8.65
CA SER A 59 3.15 -7.52 -8.42
C SER A 59 3.03 -8.60 -9.49
N ARG A 60 1.80 -8.92 -9.94
CA ARG A 60 1.57 -9.90 -11.02
C ARG A 60 2.13 -9.41 -12.35
N VAL A 61 1.89 -8.15 -12.71
CA VAL A 61 2.42 -7.55 -13.95
C VAL A 61 3.95 -7.43 -13.89
N ALA A 62 4.50 -7.07 -12.74
CA ALA A 62 5.94 -7.02 -12.50
C ALA A 62 6.60 -8.39 -12.32
N LYS A 63 5.84 -9.50 -12.42
CA LYS A 63 6.34 -10.87 -12.21
C LYS A 63 7.08 -11.06 -10.88
N GLY A 64 6.63 -10.38 -9.82
CA GLY A 64 7.25 -10.41 -8.50
C GLY A 64 8.42 -9.45 -8.31
N ASP A 65 8.79 -8.65 -9.31
CA ASP A 65 9.83 -7.63 -9.15
C ASP A 65 9.29 -6.38 -8.43
N PHE A 66 9.59 -6.25 -7.14
CA PHE A 66 9.21 -5.08 -6.34
C PHE A 66 9.99 -3.80 -6.70
N ALA A 67 11.08 -3.89 -7.46
CA ALA A 67 11.79 -2.72 -7.98
C ALA A 67 11.24 -2.24 -9.33
N HIS A 68 10.26 -2.95 -9.89
CA HIS A 68 9.64 -2.61 -11.15
C HIS A 68 8.95 -1.24 -11.07
N PRO A 69 9.06 -0.39 -12.11
CA PRO A 69 8.48 0.96 -12.12
C PRO A 69 6.98 0.99 -11.79
N LEU A 70 6.21 0.00 -12.24
CA LEU A 70 4.78 -0.10 -11.92
C LEU A 70 4.51 -0.32 -10.43
N PHE A 71 5.29 -1.18 -9.77
CA PHE A 71 5.13 -1.43 -8.33
C PHE A 71 5.50 -0.18 -7.53
N LYS A 72 6.62 0.46 -7.88
CA LYS A 72 7.06 1.74 -7.29
C LYS A 72 6.00 2.83 -7.48
N ALA A 73 5.45 2.97 -8.69
CA ALA A 73 4.39 3.92 -8.97
C ALA A 73 3.17 3.67 -8.07
N GLN A 74 2.81 2.41 -7.84
CA GLN A 74 1.71 2.06 -6.95
C GLN A 74 1.98 2.47 -5.50
N VAL A 75 3.20 2.24 -5.00
CA VAL A 75 3.63 2.72 -3.68
C VAL A 75 3.53 4.25 -3.61
N MET A 76 4.07 4.95 -4.60
CA MET A 76 4.09 6.41 -4.64
C MET A 76 2.68 7.01 -4.72
N LEU A 77 1.76 6.41 -5.49
CA LEU A 77 0.36 6.83 -5.55
C LEU A 77 -0.30 6.79 -4.16
N HIS A 78 0.01 5.77 -3.35
CA HIS A 78 -0.54 5.66 -1.99
C HIS A 78 0.12 6.63 -1.01
N VAL A 79 1.42 6.90 -1.16
CA VAL A 79 2.10 7.97 -0.41
C VAL A 79 1.46 9.32 -0.69
N VAL A 80 1.19 9.64 -1.97
CA VAL A 80 0.50 10.87 -2.36
C VAL A 80 -0.91 10.91 -1.80
N ALA A 81 -1.67 9.81 -1.90
CA ALA A 81 -3.01 9.72 -1.34
C ALA A 81 -3.04 10.01 0.18
N ILE A 82 -2.06 9.50 0.93
CA ILE A 82 -1.90 9.81 2.35
C ILE A 82 -1.58 11.28 2.57
N GLY A 83 -0.64 11.85 1.81
CA GLY A 83 -0.30 13.27 1.90
C GLY A 83 -1.52 14.16 1.68
N LEU A 84 -2.34 13.84 0.68
CA LEU A 84 -3.59 14.55 0.40
C LEU A 84 -4.63 14.34 1.51
N LEU A 85 -4.79 13.13 2.03
CA LEU A 85 -5.69 12.85 3.15
C LEU A 85 -5.29 13.68 4.38
N VAL A 86 -4.01 13.70 4.73
CA VAL A 86 -3.48 14.51 5.84
C VAL A 86 -3.74 16.00 5.59
N ALA A 87 -3.49 16.50 4.38
CA ALA A 87 -3.74 17.91 4.04
C ALA A 87 -5.23 18.28 4.19
N VAL A 88 -6.15 17.43 3.74
CA VAL A 88 -7.60 17.62 3.92
C VAL A 88 -8.00 17.58 5.39
N MET A 89 -7.44 16.65 6.16
CA MET A 89 -7.71 16.55 7.60
C MET A 89 -7.24 17.81 8.33
N ILE A 90 -6.01 18.27 8.07
CA ILE A 90 -5.51 19.53 8.65
C ILE A 90 -6.45 20.68 8.31
N ARG A 91 -6.84 20.82 7.03
CA ARG A 91 -7.75 21.88 6.59
C ARG A 91 -9.14 21.79 7.24
N ALA A 92 -9.63 20.59 7.54
CA ALA A 92 -10.92 20.39 8.19
C ALA A 92 -10.91 20.76 9.68
N PHE A 93 -9.75 20.72 10.35
CA PHE A 93 -9.60 20.94 11.79
C PHE A 93 -8.86 22.24 12.17
N SER A 94 -8.38 23.02 11.19
CA SER A 94 -7.75 24.34 11.38
C SER A 94 -8.71 25.48 11.08
#